data_AF-A0A060BQ52-F1
#
_entry.id   AF-A0A060BQ52-F1
#
_cell.length_a   1.000
_cell.length_b   1.000
_cell.length_c   1.000
_cell.angle_alpha   90.00
_cell.angle_beta   90.00
_cell.angle_gamma   90.00
#
_symmetry.space_group_name_H-M   'P 1'
#
loop_
_entity.id
_entity.type
_entity.pdbx_description
1 polymer ?
#
loop_
_entity_poly.entity_id
_entity_poly.type
_entity_poly.pdbx_seq_one_letter_code
_entity_poly.pdbx_strand_id
1 'polypeptide(L)' 'MPAHPAGTGWVSFLRHHDELSLSFLDAADQQAIFDRFAPHPAMRIYERGIRRRLAPLLENDWDLLRWAFS' A
#
# COMPACT_ATOMS: atom_id res chain seq x y z
N MET A 1 -9.14 3.52 15.60
CA MET A 1 -9.81 4.00 14.38
C MET A 1 -10.87 5.03 14.76
N PRO A 2 -11.18 6.02 13.91
CA PRO A 2 -12.20 7.02 14.21
C PRO A 2 -13.58 6.40 14.45
N ALA A 3 -14.45 7.13 15.16
CA ALA A 3 -15.81 6.69 15.43
C ALA A 3 -16.57 6.43 14.12
N HIS A 4 -17.45 5.42 14.12
CA HIS A 4 -18.26 5.02 12.99
C HIS A 4 -19.75 4.95 13.41
N PRO A 5 -20.71 5.14 12.48
CA PRO A 5 -22.13 5.02 12.77
C PRO A 5 -22.53 3.65 13.34
N ALA A 6 -23.64 3.61 14.08
CA ALA A 6 -24.18 2.36 14.62
C ALA A 6 -24.47 1.33 13.51
N GLY A 7 -24.07 0.08 13.73
CA GLY A 7 -24.25 -1.01 12.76
C GLY A 7 -23.23 -1.05 11.61
N THR A 8 -22.18 -0.22 11.66
CA THR A 8 -21.10 -0.21 10.67
C THR A 8 -19.77 -0.61 11.30
N GLY A 9 -18.70 -0.72 10.51
CA GLY A 9 -17.36 -1.01 11.00
C GLY A 9 -16.29 -0.68 9.96
N TRP A 10 -15.06 -0.50 10.41
CA TRP A 10 -13.93 -0.31 9.53
C TRP A 10 -13.39 -1.64 9.02
N VAL A 11 -13.07 -1.70 7.74
CA VAL A 11 -12.31 -2.81 7.15
C VAL A 11 -10.89 -2.33 6.94
N SER A 12 -9.94 -3.05 7.54
CA SER A 12 -8.51 -2.78 7.40
C SER A 12 -7.87 -3.88 6.58
N PHE A 13 -7.04 -3.50 5.61
CA PHE A 13 -6.28 -4.43 4.79
C PHE A 13 -4.96 -3.78 4.38
N LEU A 14 -3.92 -4.60 4.19
CA LEU A 14 -2.61 -4.15 3.74
C LEU A 14 -2.52 -4.10 2.21
N ARG A 15 -3.17 -5.06 1.54
CA ARG A 15 -3.29 -5.15 0.08
C ARG A 15 -4.58 -5.86 -0.27
N HIS A 16 -5.11 -5.57 -1.46
CA HIS A 16 -6.21 -6.31 -2.07
C HIS A 16 -5.81 -6.78 -3.49
N HIS A 17 -6.79 -7.18 -4.30
CA HIS A 17 -6.53 -7.74 -5.62
C HIS A 17 -6.07 -6.72 -6.67
N ASP A 18 -6.42 -5.44 -6.52
CA ASP A 18 -5.98 -4.38 -7.44
C ASP A 18 -4.64 -3.77 -7.01
N GLU A 19 -4.19 -2.76 -7.75
CA GLU A 19 -3.02 -1.96 -7.39
C GLU A 19 -3.16 -1.28 -6.03
N LEU A 20 -2.01 -0.97 -5.42
CA LEU A 20 -1.98 -0.05 -4.30
C LEU A 20 -2.09 1.37 -4.86
N SER A 21 -3.27 1.98 -4.77
CA SER A 21 -3.51 3.35 -5.24
C SER A 21 -2.93 4.38 -4.28
N LEU A 22 -2.22 5.37 -4.82
CA LEU A 22 -1.65 6.52 -4.11
C LEU A 22 -2.40 7.82 -4.44
N SER A 23 -3.58 7.72 -5.05
CA SER A 23 -4.35 8.87 -5.57
C SER A 23 -4.79 9.89 -4.52
N PHE A 24 -4.73 9.55 -3.24
CA PHE A 24 -5.08 10.44 -2.13
C PHE A 24 -3.86 11.14 -1.51
N LEU A 25 -2.65 10.85 -2.00
CA LEU A 25 -1.41 11.51 -1.57
C LEU A 25 -1.12 12.72 -2.45
N ASP A 26 -0.32 13.65 -1.93
CA ASP A 26 0.27 14.69 -2.76
C ASP A 26 1.41 14.14 -3.62
N ALA A 27 1.88 14.95 -4.58
CA ALA A 27 2.89 14.52 -5.53
C ALA A 27 4.25 14.19 -4.86
N ALA A 28 4.59 14.85 -3.76
CA ALA A 28 5.86 14.64 -3.07
C ALA A 28 5.85 13.31 -2.31
N ASP A 29 4.78 13.04 -1.56
CA ASP A 29 4.59 11.79 -0.84
C ASP A 29 4.45 10.61 -1.80
N GLN A 30 3.70 10.80 -2.89
CA GLN A 30 3.57 9.78 -3.93
C GLN A 30 4.93 9.41 -4.54
N GLN A 31 5.78 10.40 -4.83
CA GLN A 31 7.12 10.16 -5.36
C GLN A 31 8.00 9.43 -4.33
N ALA A 32 7.96 9.83 -3.05
CA ALA A 32 8.71 9.15 -1.99
C ALA A 32 8.29 7.67 -1.83
N ILE A 33 6.99 7.38 -1.88
CA ILE A 33 6.46 6.02 -1.85
C ILE A 33 6.92 5.23 -3.08
N PHE A 34 6.89 5.85 -4.27
CA PHE A 34 7.38 5.20 -5.49
C PHE A 34 8.88 4.90 -5.42
N ASP A 35 9.71 5.82 -4.93
CA ASP A 35 11.14 5.61 -4.83
C ASP A 35 11.48 4.47 -3.87
N ARG A 36 10.74 4.34 -2.77
CA ARG A 36 10.93 3.25 -1.81
C ARG A 36 10.37 1.91 -2.28
N PHE A 37 9.13 1.91 -2.80
CA PHE A 37 8.35 0.68 -2.97
C PHE A 37 8.13 0.27 -4.43
N ALA A 38 8.40 1.15 -5.40
CA ALA A 38 8.27 0.87 -6.82
C ALA A 38 9.33 1.63 -7.66
N PRO A 39 10.63 1.47 -7.38
CA PRO A 39 11.69 2.24 -8.05
C PRO A 39 11.75 1.97 -9.55
N HIS A 40 11.32 0.77 -10.00
CA HIS A 40 11.26 0.43 -11.41
C HIS A 40 9.90 0.80 -12.03
N PRO A 41 9.85 1.46 -13.20
CA PRO A 41 8.59 1.86 -13.85
C PRO A 41 7.60 0.70 -14.08
N ALA A 42 8.11 -0.51 -14.36
CA ALA A 42 7.28 -1.71 -14.53
C ALA A 42 6.51 -2.13 -13.25
N MET A 43 6.92 -1.63 -12.07
CA MET A 43 6.23 -1.86 -10.80
C MET A 43 5.08 -0.87 -10.57
N ARG A 44 4.94 0.14 -11.43
CA ARG A 44 3.93 1.20 -11.34
C ARG A 44 2.78 0.93 -12.32
N ILE A 45 1.64 1.58 -12.11
CA ILE A 45 0.49 1.54 -13.02
C ILE A 45 -0.27 2.86 -12.97
N TYR A 46 -0.77 3.31 -14.14
CA TYR A 46 -1.57 4.53 -14.31
C TYR A 46 -0.98 5.80 -13.67
N GLU A 47 0.36 5.90 -13.60
CA GLU A 47 1.11 6.97 -12.92
C GLU A 47 0.79 7.18 -11.43
N ARG A 48 -0.08 6.35 -10.81
CA ARG A 48 -0.59 6.56 -9.44
C ARG A 48 -0.71 5.31 -8.58
N GLY A 49 -0.31 4.15 -9.10
CA GLY A 49 -0.48 2.87 -8.41
C GLY A 49 0.77 2.02 -8.41
N ILE A 50 0.89 1.13 -7.43
CA ILE A 50 1.93 0.11 -7.33
C ILE A 50 1.33 -1.28 -7.56
N ARG A 51 1.84 -2.02 -8.55
CA ARG A 51 1.41 -3.38 -8.89
C ARG A 51 2.28 -4.46 -8.25
N ARG A 52 2.46 -4.40 -6.93
CA ARG A 52 3.20 -5.39 -6.14
C ARG A 52 2.29 -6.03 -5.10
N ARG A 53 2.51 -7.33 -4.84
CA ARG A 53 1.90 -8.05 -3.70
C ARG A 53 2.63 -7.66 -2.41
N LEU A 54 2.02 -7.92 -1.25
CA LEU A 54 2.54 -7.52 0.06
C LEU A 54 3.96 -8.05 0.33
N ALA A 55 4.19 -9.35 0.13
CA ALA A 55 5.50 -9.97 0.37
C ALA A 55 6.63 -9.34 -0.48
N PRO A 56 6.50 -9.22 -1.80
CA PRO A 56 7.46 -8.45 -2.61
C PRO A 56 7.60 -6.99 -2.16
N LEU A 57 6.50 -6.30 -1.82
CA LEU A 57 6.53 -4.90 -1.37
C LEU A 57 7.45 -4.71 -0.15
N LEU A 58 7.50 -5.70 0.74
CA LEU A 58 8.34 -5.75 1.94
C LEU A 58 9.62 -6.56 1.73
N GLU A 59 10.09 -6.70 0.49
CA GLU A 59 11.36 -7.38 0.16
C GLU A 59 11.41 -8.87 0.59
N ASN A 60 10.24 -9.49 0.82
CA ASN A 60 10.09 -10.82 1.42
C ASN A 60 10.76 -10.96 2.80
N ASP A 61 10.92 -9.85 3.52
CA ASP A 61 11.38 -9.84 4.90
C ASP A 61 10.28 -10.39 5.83
N TRP A 62 10.57 -11.52 6.47
CA TRP A 62 9.62 -12.22 7.34
C TRP A 62 9.33 -11.46 8.63
N ASP A 63 10.29 -10.71 9.15
CA ASP A 63 10.06 -9.90 10.34
C ASP A 63 9.11 -8.75 9.99
N LEU A 64 9.35 -8.04 8.89
CA LEU A 64 8.43 -6.99 8.43
C LEU A 64 7.04 -7.53 8.10
N LEU A 65 6.95 -8.70 7.46
CA LEU A 65 5.67 -9.34 7.17
C LEU A 65 4.92 -9.71 8.44
N ARG A 66 5.60 -10.28 9.43
CA ARG A 66 5.00 -10.59 10.73
C ARG A 66 4.50 -9.31 11.40
N TRP A 67 5.34 -8.27 11.43
CA TRP A 67 5.01 -6.98 12.03
C TRP A 67 3.79 -6.33 11.38
N ALA A 68 3.64 -6.46 10.06
CA ALA A 68 2.51 -5.89 9.34
C ALA A 68 1.15 -6.51 9.72
N PHE A 69 1.13 -7.74 10.24
CA PHE A 69 -0.09 -8.45 10.66
C PHE A 69 -0.33 -8.46 12.17
N SER A 70 0.55 -7.84 12.96
CA SER A 70 0.43 -7.78 14.43
C SER A 70 -0.27 -6.51 14.94
#